data_AF-A0A0K8MCV6-F1
#
_entry.id   AF-A0A0K8MCV6-F1
#
_cell.length_a   1.000
_cell.length_b   1.000
_cell.length_c   1.000
_cell.angle_alpha   90.00
_cell.angle_beta   90.00
_cell.angle_gamma   90.00
#
_symmetry.space_group_name_H-M   'P 1'
#
loop_
_entity.id
_entity.type
_entity.pdbx_description
1 polymer ?
#
loop_
_entity_poly.entity_id
_entity_poly.type
_entity_poly.pdbx_seq_one_letter_code
_entity_poly.pdbx_strand_id
1 'polypeptide(L)'
;MGNLSKQLFLCLLFILCNQTLVKAGDIERLQKMLDTQKRSNPLDLPNHDFRAQSFDAQETLSFVNSNFQNGNFSGTVDNPKRINNIDFSECNLGNANFSYCIITHCKFNDAQLKGVKFEGSTIKFTSFRRAIMPEANLNLTQQESVGYDEANITCSTWAGADLFRVSFTRTDERGMDKTDLKERDCSHEYAVTTGLFDSFSCKKK
;
A
#
# COMPACT_ATOMS: atom_id res chain seq x y z
N MET A 1 -26.97 -3.56 -23.15
CA MET A 1 -25.66 -4.23 -23.39
C MET A 1 -24.47 -3.29 -23.07
N GLY A 2 -24.51 -2.52 -21.97
CA GLY A 2 -23.79 -1.23 -21.89
C GLY A 2 -22.75 -1.02 -20.78
N ASN A 3 -22.38 -2.02 -19.98
CA ASN A 3 -21.37 -1.82 -18.92
C ASN A 3 -20.39 -3.01 -18.81
N LEU A 4 -20.93 -4.23 -18.86
CA LEU A 4 -20.13 -5.46 -18.81
C LEU A 4 -19.16 -5.60 -20.01
N SER A 5 -19.54 -5.13 -21.20
CA SER A 5 -18.68 -5.19 -22.39
C SER A 5 -17.52 -4.18 -22.35
N LYS A 6 -17.67 -3.05 -21.65
CA LYS A 6 -16.62 -2.05 -21.46
C LYS A 6 -15.65 -2.45 -20.34
N GLN A 7 -16.16 -3.02 -19.25
CA GLN A 7 -15.34 -3.66 -18.21
C GLN A 7 -14.53 -4.84 -18.78
N LEU A 8 -15.15 -5.71 -19.58
CA LEU A 8 -14.40 -6.78 -20.27
C LEU A 8 -13.34 -6.20 -21.20
N PHE A 9 -13.63 -5.14 -21.96
CA PHE A 9 -12.69 -4.54 -22.92
C PHE A 9 -11.50 -3.82 -22.25
N LEU A 10 -11.72 -3.19 -21.08
CA LEU A 10 -10.66 -2.56 -20.27
C LEU A 10 -9.82 -3.58 -19.50
N CYS A 11 -10.44 -4.61 -18.91
CA CYS A 11 -9.71 -5.77 -18.38
C CYS A 11 -8.95 -6.47 -19.50
N LEU A 12 -9.52 -6.61 -20.70
CA LEU A 12 -8.85 -7.14 -21.88
C LEU A 12 -7.68 -6.26 -22.31
N LEU A 13 -7.72 -4.91 -22.25
CA LEU A 13 -6.53 -4.11 -22.54
C LEU A 13 -5.43 -4.24 -21.46
N PHE A 14 -5.83 -4.33 -20.18
CA PHE A 14 -4.92 -4.61 -19.06
C PHE A 14 -4.28 -6.01 -19.16
N ILE A 15 -5.02 -7.00 -19.66
CA ILE A 15 -4.59 -8.41 -19.83
C ILE A 15 -3.86 -8.62 -21.18
N LEU A 16 -4.25 -7.93 -22.26
CA LEU A 16 -3.65 -8.05 -23.60
C LEU A 16 -2.30 -7.36 -23.71
N CYS A 17 -2.01 -6.36 -22.86
CA CYS A 17 -0.64 -5.86 -22.69
C CYS A 17 0.32 -6.91 -22.08
N ASN A 18 -0.18 -8.10 -21.68
CA ASN A 18 0.56 -9.07 -20.88
C ASN A 18 0.98 -10.35 -21.63
N GLN A 19 1.22 -10.30 -22.95
CA GLN A 19 1.93 -11.40 -23.61
C GLN A 19 3.15 -11.05 -24.46
N THR A 20 3.37 -9.81 -24.90
CA THR A 20 4.64 -9.49 -25.60
C THR A 20 4.87 -7.99 -25.65
N LEU A 21 6.02 -7.56 -25.09
CA LEU A 21 6.69 -6.27 -25.30
C LEU A 21 5.82 -5.00 -25.17
N VAL A 22 5.97 -4.25 -24.07
CA VAL A 22 6.10 -2.79 -24.17
C VAL A 22 7.02 -2.28 -23.05
N LYS A 23 8.03 -1.48 -23.42
CA LYS A 23 8.93 -0.73 -22.53
C LYS A 23 8.38 0.69 -22.35
N ALA A 24 8.58 1.29 -21.18
CA ALA A 24 8.62 2.73 -20.87
C ALA A 24 7.44 3.65 -21.29
N GLY A 25 6.39 3.16 -21.98
CA GLY A 25 5.25 3.97 -22.45
C GLY A 25 3.91 3.70 -21.77
N ASP A 26 3.85 2.79 -20.79
CA ASP A 26 2.59 2.29 -20.23
C ASP A 26 1.92 3.28 -19.28
N ILE A 27 2.70 4.10 -18.57
CA ILE A 27 2.15 5.05 -17.60
C ILE A 27 1.45 6.22 -18.28
N GLU A 28 2.04 6.83 -19.33
CA GLU A 28 1.36 7.90 -20.08
C GLU A 28 0.06 7.39 -20.74
N ARG A 29 0.04 6.11 -21.15
CA ARG A 29 -1.14 5.47 -21.72
C ARG A 29 -2.20 5.19 -20.65
N LEU A 30 -1.80 4.73 -19.46
CA LEU A 30 -2.68 4.57 -18.30
C LEU A 30 -3.24 5.91 -17.82
N GLN A 31 -2.41 6.94 -17.72
CA GLN A 31 -2.78 8.31 -17.36
C GLN A 31 -3.79 8.86 -18.37
N LYS A 32 -3.50 8.78 -19.67
CA LYS A 32 -4.41 9.21 -20.75
C LYS A 32 -5.73 8.43 -20.76
N MET A 33 -5.72 7.15 -20.39
CA MET A 33 -6.91 6.31 -20.26
C MET A 33 -7.77 6.70 -19.04
N LEU A 34 -7.16 7.09 -17.93
CA LEU A 34 -7.87 7.61 -16.76
C LEU A 34 -8.40 9.03 -17.01
N ASP A 35 -7.61 9.88 -17.66
CA ASP A 35 -7.97 11.26 -18.01
C ASP A 35 -9.14 11.31 -19.01
N THR A 36 -9.17 10.39 -19.99
CA THR A 36 -10.29 10.28 -20.93
C THR A 36 -11.58 9.80 -20.27
N GLN A 37 -11.53 9.28 -19.05
CA GLN A 37 -12.71 8.79 -18.35
C GLN A 37 -13.40 9.79 -17.42
N LYS A 38 -12.82 10.97 -17.11
CA LYS A 38 -13.49 12.10 -16.39
C LYS A 38 -14.45 11.71 -15.23
N ARG A 39 -14.16 10.63 -14.49
CA ARG A 39 -14.99 9.87 -13.49
C ARG A 39 -15.27 8.46 -14.02
N SER A 40 -14.36 7.54 -13.76
CA SER A 40 -14.54 6.13 -14.10
C SER A 40 -14.48 5.26 -12.87
N ASN A 41 -15.38 4.28 -12.87
CA ASN A 41 -15.56 3.30 -11.83
C ASN A 41 -14.24 2.79 -11.25
N PRO A 42 -14.20 2.55 -9.93
CA PRO A 42 -13.04 1.93 -9.31
C PRO A 42 -12.65 0.63 -10.01
N LEU A 43 -11.35 0.40 -10.16
CA LEU A 43 -10.84 -0.84 -10.74
C LEU A 43 -11.16 -2.00 -9.80
N ASP A 44 -11.52 -3.15 -10.35
CA ASP A 44 -11.79 -4.37 -9.57
C ASP A 44 -10.88 -5.48 -10.09
N LEU A 45 -9.69 -5.58 -9.49
CA LEU A 45 -8.60 -6.47 -9.89
C LEU A 45 -8.04 -7.25 -8.69
N PRO A 46 -8.87 -8.00 -7.95
CA PRO A 46 -8.37 -8.81 -6.84
C PRO A 46 -7.50 -9.96 -7.37
N ASN A 47 -6.51 -10.36 -6.57
CA ASN A 47 -5.55 -11.44 -6.84
C ASN A 47 -4.66 -11.22 -8.06
N HIS A 48 -4.68 -10.04 -8.68
CA HIS A 48 -3.92 -9.79 -9.89
C HIS A 48 -2.42 -9.71 -9.59
N ASP A 49 -1.60 -10.25 -10.49
CA ASP A 49 -0.15 -10.14 -10.41
C ASP A 49 0.30 -8.85 -11.11
N PHE A 50 0.74 -7.89 -10.30
CA PHE A 50 1.21 -6.58 -10.74
C PHE A 50 2.73 -6.53 -10.89
N ARG A 51 3.49 -7.62 -10.71
CA ARG A 51 4.96 -7.58 -10.71
C ARG A 51 5.59 -7.12 -12.02
N ALA A 52 4.91 -7.32 -13.16
CA ALA A 52 5.41 -6.91 -14.48
C ALA A 52 5.08 -5.45 -14.83
N GLN A 53 4.17 -4.82 -14.08
CA GLN A 53 3.59 -3.52 -14.40
C GLN A 53 4.37 -2.39 -13.72
N SER A 54 4.59 -1.29 -14.44
CA SER A 54 5.25 -0.09 -13.92
C SER A 54 4.30 0.78 -13.10
N PHE A 55 4.78 1.27 -11.95
CA PHE A 55 4.05 2.19 -11.06
C PHE A 55 4.91 3.41 -10.69
N ASP A 56 5.84 3.80 -11.57
CA ASP A 56 6.74 4.94 -11.38
C ASP A 56 6.23 6.15 -12.17
N ALA A 57 5.26 6.89 -11.60
CA ALA A 57 4.61 7.99 -12.29
C ALA A 57 5.33 9.33 -12.03
N GLN A 58 5.43 10.18 -13.06
CA GLN A 58 5.98 11.54 -12.91
C GLN A 58 4.99 12.50 -12.25
N GLU A 59 3.69 12.27 -12.48
CA GLU A 59 2.59 12.98 -11.86
C GLU A 59 1.74 12.01 -11.02
N THR A 60 0.87 12.53 -10.16
CA THR A 60 0.01 11.67 -9.34
C THR A 60 -0.94 10.86 -10.21
N LEU A 61 -0.82 9.53 -10.13
CA LEU A 61 -1.74 8.56 -10.73
C LEU A 61 -2.72 8.08 -9.67
N SER A 62 -4.02 8.26 -9.90
CA SER A 62 -5.06 7.94 -8.90
C SER A 62 -5.78 6.64 -9.19
N PHE A 63 -5.84 5.77 -8.18
CA PHE A 63 -6.64 4.54 -8.17
C PHE A 63 -7.72 4.57 -7.08
N VAL A 64 -8.09 5.75 -6.60
CA VAL A 64 -8.97 5.91 -5.44
C VAL A 64 -10.25 5.04 -5.55
N ASN A 65 -10.63 4.41 -4.43
CA ASN A 65 -11.73 3.45 -4.30
C ASN A 65 -11.56 2.08 -4.98
N SER A 66 -10.41 1.79 -5.62
CA SER A 66 -10.23 0.53 -6.36
C SER A 66 -10.01 -0.69 -5.45
N ASN A 67 -10.37 -1.87 -5.96
CA ASN A 67 -10.12 -3.15 -5.33
C ASN A 67 -8.91 -3.85 -5.95
N PHE A 68 -7.90 -4.06 -5.12
CA PHE A 68 -6.65 -4.77 -5.40
C PHE A 68 -6.36 -5.81 -4.32
N GLN A 69 -7.39 -6.33 -3.66
CA GLN A 69 -7.24 -7.33 -2.59
C GLN A 69 -6.39 -8.52 -3.07
N ASN A 70 -5.45 -8.97 -2.26
CA ASN A 70 -4.47 -10.02 -2.59
C ASN A 70 -3.59 -9.72 -3.83
N GLY A 71 -3.56 -8.47 -4.31
CA GLY A 71 -2.74 -8.07 -5.45
C GLY A 71 -1.24 -8.20 -5.17
N ASN A 72 -0.47 -8.63 -6.15
CA ASN A 72 0.97 -8.83 -5.99
C ASN A 72 1.79 -7.71 -6.65
N PHE A 73 2.25 -6.76 -5.83
CA PHE A 73 3.12 -5.66 -6.24
C PHE A 73 4.59 -5.89 -5.87
N SER A 74 4.97 -7.08 -5.39
CA SER A 74 6.28 -7.29 -4.75
C SER A 74 7.45 -7.04 -5.70
N GLY A 75 8.51 -6.42 -5.19
CA GLY A 75 9.83 -6.48 -5.80
C GLY A 75 10.63 -7.69 -5.31
N THR A 76 11.93 -7.60 -5.50
CA THR A 76 12.92 -8.51 -4.89
C THR A 76 14.05 -7.68 -4.28
N VAL A 77 14.85 -8.27 -3.39
CA VAL A 77 15.99 -7.57 -2.78
C VAL A 77 16.95 -6.99 -3.83
N ASP A 78 17.26 -7.77 -4.87
CA ASP A 78 18.21 -7.38 -5.93
C ASP A 78 17.57 -6.50 -7.01
N ASN A 79 16.24 -6.53 -7.14
CA ASN A 79 15.50 -5.72 -8.09
C ASN A 79 14.21 -5.21 -7.43
N PRO A 80 14.30 -4.16 -6.62
CA PRO A 80 13.15 -3.61 -5.93
C PRO A 80 12.22 -2.92 -6.92
N LYS A 81 10.91 -3.10 -6.72
CA LYS A 81 9.91 -2.46 -7.56
C LYS A 81 9.71 -1.01 -7.12
N ARG A 82 9.73 -0.07 -8.06
CA ARG A 82 9.43 1.35 -7.80
C ARG A 82 7.93 1.62 -7.91
N ILE A 83 7.39 2.27 -6.89
CA ILE A 83 5.99 2.71 -6.81
C ILE A 83 6.03 4.17 -6.36
N ASN A 84 5.90 5.09 -7.30
CA ASN A 84 6.08 6.52 -7.06
C ASN A 84 4.85 7.29 -7.51
N ASN A 85 4.45 8.27 -6.70
CA ASN A 85 3.34 9.19 -7.02
C ASN A 85 2.00 8.48 -7.30
N ILE A 86 1.67 7.44 -6.53
CA ILE A 86 0.40 6.73 -6.67
C ILE A 86 -0.55 7.05 -5.52
N ASP A 87 -1.80 7.36 -5.85
CA ASP A 87 -2.87 7.55 -4.88
C ASP A 87 -3.75 6.29 -4.79
N PHE A 88 -3.52 5.50 -3.76
CA PHE A 88 -4.30 4.34 -3.34
C PHE A 88 -5.32 4.67 -2.24
N SER A 89 -5.68 5.94 -2.03
CA SER A 89 -6.64 6.29 -0.98
C SER A 89 -7.98 5.57 -1.19
N GLU A 90 -8.63 5.15 -0.10
CA GLU A 90 -9.90 4.42 -0.11
C GLU A 90 -9.86 3.07 -0.86
N CYS A 91 -8.68 2.57 -1.28
CA CYS A 91 -8.59 1.28 -1.96
C CYS A 91 -8.77 0.10 -1.00
N ASN A 92 -9.29 -1.02 -1.52
CA ASN A 92 -9.18 -2.32 -0.86
C ASN A 92 -7.87 -3.01 -1.29
N LEU A 93 -6.92 -3.11 -0.37
CA LEU A 93 -5.60 -3.70 -0.52
C LEU A 93 -5.35 -4.81 0.52
N GLY A 94 -6.44 -5.42 1.05
CA GLY A 94 -6.33 -6.50 2.03
C GLY A 94 -5.45 -7.63 1.52
N ASN A 95 -4.47 -8.04 2.33
CA ASN A 95 -3.42 -9.02 2.02
C ASN A 95 -2.61 -8.76 0.74
N ALA A 96 -2.64 -7.55 0.17
CA ALA A 96 -1.78 -7.20 -0.95
C ALA A 96 -0.30 -7.30 -0.55
N ASN A 97 0.56 -7.59 -1.53
CA ASN A 97 1.98 -7.78 -1.32
C ASN A 97 2.79 -6.65 -1.97
N PHE A 98 3.39 -5.80 -1.14
CA PHE A 98 4.31 -4.73 -1.49
C PHE A 98 5.71 -4.97 -0.91
N SER A 99 6.09 -6.22 -0.65
CA SER A 99 7.40 -6.55 -0.08
C SER A 99 8.52 -6.20 -1.05
N TYR A 100 9.66 -5.74 -0.52
CA TYR A 100 10.84 -5.34 -1.27
C TYR A 100 10.57 -4.27 -2.37
N CYS A 101 9.70 -3.31 -2.06
CA CYS A 101 9.40 -2.18 -2.92
C CYS A 101 10.10 -0.90 -2.44
N ILE A 102 10.30 0.04 -3.37
CA ILE A 102 10.62 1.43 -3.08
C ILE A 102 9.33 2.23 -3.32
N ILE A 103 8.70 2.68 -2.24
CA ILE A 103 7.42 3.39 -2.25
C ILE A 103 7.69 4.85 -1.89
N THR A 104 7.45 5.77 -2.82
CA THR A 104 7.71 7.19 -2.58
C THR A 104 6.54 8.07 -3.01
N HIS A 105 6.24 9.11 -2.23
CA HIS A 105 5.19 10.09 -2.56
C HIS A 105 3.81 9.46 -2.83
N CYS A 106 3.50 8.35 -2.16
CA CYS A 106 2.23 7.65 -2.32
C CYS A 106 1.23 8.04 -1.24
N LYS A 107 -0.05 7.74 -1.49
CA LYS A 107 -1.12 7.90 -0.51
C LYS A 107 -1.90 6.60 -0.37
N PHE A 108 -2.18 6.22 0.87
CA PHE A 108 -2.99 5.07 1.28
C PHE A 108 -4.05 5.52 2.28
N ASN A 109 -4.48 6.77 2.19
CA ASN A 109 -5.39 7.35 3.19
C ASN A 109 -6.72 6.60 3.15
N ASP A 110 -7.27 6.28 4.32
CA ASP A 110 -8.54 5.55 4.44
C ASP A 110 -8.57 4.16 3.74
N ALA A 111 -7.42 3.63 3.31
CA ALA A 111 -7.34 2.36 2.61
C ALA A 111 -7.55 1.16 3.56
N GLN A 112 -8.13 0.08 3.03
CA GLN A 112 -8.28 -1.20 3.72
C GLN A 112 -7.05 -2.06 3.44
N LEU A 113 -6.22 -2.28 4.46
CA LEU A 113 -4.88 -2.86 4.37
C LEU A 113 -4.68 -4.02 5.36
N LYS A 114 -5.77 -4.65 5.83
CA LYS A 114 -5.66 -5.82 6.72
C LYS A 114 -4.71 -6.86 6.13
N GLY A 115 -3.70 -7.28 6.89
CA GLY A 115 -2.75 -8.33 6.48
C GLY A 115 -1.81 -7.94 5.33
N VAL A 116 -1.75 -6.66 4.93
CA VAL A 116 -0.86 -6.19 3.86
C VAL A 116 0.61 -6.47 4.21
N LYS A 117 1.44 -6.73 3.19
CA LYS A 117 2.87 -7.01 3.37
C LYS A 117 3.72 -5.90 2.75
N PHE A 118 4.52 -5.24 3.57
CA PHE A 118 5.54 -4.25 3.18
C PHE A 118 6.95 -4.70 3.57
N GLU A 119 7.16 -5.97 3.89
CA GLU A 119 8.42 -6.47 4.42
C GLU A 119 9.64 -6.06 3.56
N GLY A 120 10.67 -5.54 4.22
CA GLY A 120 11.92 -5.14 3.57
C GLY A 120 11.80 -3.95 2.61
N SER A 121 10.65 -3.27 2.56
CA SER A 121 10.44 -2.13 1.68
C SER A 121 11.03 -0.84 2.23
N THR A 122 11.40 0.05 1.31
CA THR A 122 11.73 1.45 1.63
C THR A 122 10.51 2.31 1.35
N ILE A 123 10.02 3.04 2.36
CA ILE A 123 8.82 3.87 2.27
C ILE A 123 9.17 5.31 2.64
N LYS A 124 8.97 6.25 1.71
CA LYS A 124 9.30 7.66 1.94
C LYS A 124 8.17 8.60 1.56
N PHE A 125 7.99 9.67 2.32
CA PHE A 125 7.06 10.75 2.00
C PHE A 125 5.64 10.25 1.67
N THR A 126 5.18 9.23 2.41
CA THR A 126 3.96 8.49 2.13
C THR A 126 2.98 8.65 3.28
N SER A 127 1.69 8.71 2.98
CA SER A 127 0.64 8.85 4.00
C SER A 127 -0.25 7.62 4.05
N PHE A 128 -0.45 7.11 5.26
CA PHE A 128 -1.40 6.05 5.65
C PHE A 128 -2.45 6.63 6.61
N ARG A 129 -2.79 7.92 6.48
CA ARG A 129 -3.70 8.58 7.42
C ARG A 129 -5.05 7.87 7.43
N ARG A 130 -5.57 7.53 8.63
CA ARG A 130 -6.82 6.77 8.83
C ARG A 130 -6.88 5.41 8.12
N ALA A 131 -5.74 4.86 7.69
CA ALA A 131 -5.72 3.55 7.08
C ALA A 131 -6.07 2.44 8.09
N ILE A 132 -6.73 1.39 7.61
CA ILE A 132 -7.10 0.23 8.44
C ILE A 132 -6.15 -0.92 8.11
N MET A 133 -5.11 -1.10 8.91
CA MET A 133 -3.98 -1.98 8.65
C MET A 133 -3.74 -3.05 9.73
N PRO A 134 -4.78 -3.69 10.33
CA PRO A 134 -4.54 -4.71 11.34
C PRO A 134 -3.77 -5.88 10.74
N GLU A 135 -2.88 -6.49 11.51
CA GLU A 135 -2.07 -7.65 11.08
C GLU A 135 -1.11 -7.34 9.91
N ALA A 136 -0.82 -6.07 9.61
CA ALA A 136 0.14 -5.69 8.57
C ALA A 136 1.57 -6.13 8.92
N ASN A 137 2.34 -6.55 7.93
CA ASN A 137 3.76 -6.87 8.08
C ASN A 137 4.62 -5.71 7.53
N LEU A 138 5.25 -4.96 8.42
CA LEU A 138 6.21 -3.88 8.14
C LEU A 138 7.62 -4.22 8.67
N ASN A 139 7.93 -5.51 8.84
CA ASN A 139 9.25 -5.95 9.29
C ASN A 139 10.34 -5.47 8.34
N LEU A 140 11.51 -5.11 8.90
CA LEU A 140 12.70 -4.71 8.16
C LEU A 140 12.49 -3.52 7.21
N THR A 141 11.42 -2.74 7.39
CA THR A 141 11.16 -1.56 6.57
C THR A 141 12.09 -0.41 6.93
N GLN A 142 12.44 0.41 5.93
CA GLN A 142 13.09 1.70 6.14
C GLN A 142 12.08 2.80 5.83
N GLN A 143 11.78 3.64 6.80
CA GLN A 143 10.72 4.64 6.67
C GLN A 143 11.24 6.06 6.94
N GLU A 144 10.90 6.99 6.06
CA GLU A 144 11.30 8.39 6.16
C GLU A 144 10.11 9.31 5.89
N SER A 145 9.75 10.16 6.85
CA SER A 145 8.66 11.13 6.70
C SER A 145 7.33 10.47 6.31
N VAL A 146 6.95 9.43 7.06
CA VAL A 146 5.72 8.63 6.83
C VAL A 146 4.69 8.96 7.91
N GLY A 147 3.44 9.16 7.53
CA GLY A 147 2.36 9.46 8.48
C GLY A 147 1.36 8.32 8.59
N TYR A 148 1.18 7.78 9.79
CA TYR A 148 0.14 6.81 10.18
C TYR A 148 -0.95 7.45 11.02
N ASP A 149 -1.10 8.78 10.97
CA ASP A 149 -2.02 9.52 11.83
C ASP A 149 -3.45 8.96 11.77
N GLU A 150 -4.05 8.72 12.93
CA GLU A 150 -5.40 8.14 13.07
C GLU A 150 -5.56 6.72 12.47
N ALA A 151 -4.46 6.03 12.12
CA ALA A 151 -4.52 4.69 11.56
C ALA A 151 -4.79 3.62 12.62
N ASN A 152 -5.29 2.47 12.17
CA ASN A 152 -5.35 1.24 12.97
C ASN A 152 -4.24 0.30 12.51
N ILE A 153 -3.21 0.11 13.32
CA ILE A 153 -2.10 -0.83 13.05
C ILE A 153 -2.07 -1.97 14.06
N THR A 154 -3.22 -2.32 14.65
CA THR A 154 -3.30 -3.35 15.69
C THR A 154 -2.75 -4.69 15.22
N CYS A 155 -2.01 -5.38 16.08
CA CYS A 155 -1.36 -6.66 15.77
C CYS A 155 -0.45 -6.67 14.53
N SER A 156 0.02 -5.51 14.07
CA SER A 156 1.04 -5.43 13.02
C SER A 156 2.42 -5.82 13.53
N THR A 157 3.33 -6.21 12.63
CA THR A 157 4.72 -6.52 12.97
C THR A 157 5.67 -5.52 12.33
N TRP A 158 6.60 -4.99 13.12
CA TRP A 158 7.57 -3.96 12.73
C TRP A 158 8.99 -4.35 13.13
N ALA A 159 9.24 -5.66 13.22
CA ALA A 159 10.47 -6.19 13.74
C ALA A 159 11.66 -5.72 12.87
N GLY A 160 12.66 -5.10 13.51
CA GLY A 160 13.85 -4.57 12.85
C GLY A 160 13.61 -3.41 11.88
N ALA A 161 12.44 -2.77 11.89
CA ALA A 161 12.20 -1.57 11.08
C ALA A 161 13.00 -0.37 11.59
N ASP A 162 13.34 0.55 10.68
CA ASP A 162 14.04 1.80 10.97
C ASP A 162 13.18 3.00 10.54
N LEU A 163 12.76 3.79 11.53
CA LEU A 163 11.82 4.90 11.37
C LEU A 163 12.54 6.23 11.60
N PHE A 164 12.42 7.14 10.63
CA PHE A 164 12.87 8.52 10.76
C PHE A 164 11.74 9.49 10.39
N ARG A 165 11.36 10.38 11.32
CA ARG A 165 10.27 11.34 11.13
C ARG A 165 8.93 10.67 10.82
N VAL A 166 8.59 9.62 11.55
CA VAL A 166 7.31 8.92 11.38
C VAL A 166 6.30 9.42 12.41
N SER A 167 5.07 9.71 11.96
CA SER A 167 3.99 10.13 12.85
C SER A 167 3.01 8.98 13.12
N PHE A 168 2.73 8.76 14.39
CA PHE A 168 1.72 7.85 14.93
C PHE A 168 0.64 8.60 15.72
N THR A 169 0.41 9.89 15.44
CA THR A 169 -0.59 10.70 16.17
C THR A 169 -1.98 10.04 16.12
N ARG A 170 -2.60 9.79 17.28
CA ARG A 170 -3.90 9.10 17.42
C ARG A 170 -3.97 7.71 16.78
N THR A 171 -2.84 7.03 16.64
CA THR A 171 -2.78 5.69 16.05
C THR A 171 -3.15 4.62 17.09
N ASP A 172 -3.84 3.57 16.65
CA ASP A 172 -4.06 2.38 17.46
C ASP A 172 -2.94 1.35 17.22
N GLU A 173 -2.04 1.25 18.18
CA GLU A 173 -0.81 0.44 18.15
C GLU A 173 -0.93 -0.84 19.01
N ARG A 174 -2.13 -1.20 19.48
CA ARG A 174 -2.30 -2.35 20.38
C ARG A 174 -1.84 -3.65 19.74
N GLY A 175 -1.00 -4.40 20.47
CA GLY A 175 -0.47 -5.69 20.01
C GLY A 175 0.59 -5.58 18.90
N MET A 176 1.06 -4.38 18.57
CA MET A 176 2.16 -4.18 17.62
C MET A 176 3.45 -4.85 18.12
N ASP A 177 4.06 -5.66 17.28
CA ASP A 177 5.40 -6.20 17.54
C ASP A 177 6.46 -5.19 17.11
N LYS A 178 7.16 -4.64 18.10
CA LYS A 178 8.21 -3.63 17.93
C LYS A 178 9.61 -4.16 18.27
N THR A 179 9.81 -5.47 18.17
CA THR A 179 11.12 -6.11 18.41
C THR A 179 12.20 -5.47 17.53
N ASP A 180 13.29 -5.00 18.12
CA ASP A 180 14.39 -4.33 17.41
C ASP A 180 13.98 -3.11 16.54
N LEU A 181 12.82 -2.50 16.82
CA LEU A 181 12.37 -1.28 16.17
C LEU A 181 13.29 -0.11 16.52
N LYS A 182 13.71 0.65 15.50
CA LYS A 182 14.52 1.86 15.66
C LYS A 182 13.69 3.08 15.31
N GLU A 183 13.71 4.09 16.18
CA GLU A 183 12.92 5.30 16.01
C GLU A 183 13.79 6.54 16.20
N ARG A 184 13.66 7.50 15.29
CA ARG A 184 14.30 8.82 15.34
C ARG A 184 13.31 9.88 14.90
N ASP A 185 13.16 10.95 15.68
CA ASP A 185 12.21 12.04 15.41
C ASP A 185 10.75 11.59 15.16
N CYS A 186 10.31 10.50 15.82
CA CYS A 186 8.96 9.97 15.67
C CYS A 186 8.00 10.55 16.72
N SER A 187 6.71 10.66 16.39
CA SER A 187 5.68 11.22 17.28
C SER A 187 4.55 10.23 17.55
N HIS A 188 4.13 10.09 18.82
CA HIS A 188 3.06 9.17 19.26
C HIS A 188 1.94 9.91 20.00
N GLU A 189 1.67 11.17 19.66
CA GLU A 189 0.71 12.00 20.41
C GLU A 189 -0.68 11.35 20.39
N TYR A 190 -1.23 11.03 21.57
CA TYR A 190 -2.51 10.32 21.75
C TYR A 190 -2.59 8.91 21.12
N ALA A 191 -1.47 8.25 20.89
CA ALA A 191 -1.50 6.86 20.46
C ALA A 191 -2.08 5.91 21.53
N VAL A 192 -2.78 4.88 21.08
CA VAL A 192 -3.39 3.85 21.93
C VAL A 192 -2.50 2.61 21.90
N THR A 193 -1.88 2.26 23.03
CA THR A 193 -0.90 1.15 23.10
C THR A 193 -1.33 -0.02 23.99
N THR A 194 -2.36 0.15 24.81
CA THR A 194 -2.89 -0.87 25.74
C THR A 194 -4.41 -0.91 25.70
N GLY A 195 -5.01 -2.08 25.98
CA GLY A 195 -6.45 -2.24 26.15
C GLY A 195 -6.81 -2.68 27.57
N LEU A 196 -8.06 -2.48 28.00
CA LEU A 196 -8.56 -2.92 29.33
C LEU A 196 -8.49 -4.44 29.60
N PHE A 197 -8.01 -5.24 28.65
CA PHE A 197 -7.91 -6.70 28.72
C PHE A 197 -6.67 -7.20 27.94
N ASP A 198 -5.46 -6.83 28.38
CA ASP A 198 -4.18 -7.22 27.76
C ASP A 198 -3.81 -8.72 27.91
N SER A 199 -4.78 -9.64 27.78
CA SER A 199 -4.56 -11.10 27.77
C SER A 199 -4.68 -11.75 26.40
N PHE A 200 -5.11 -11.01 25.36
CA PHE A 200 -5.03 -11.46 23.98
C PHE A 200 -3.73 -10.96 23.34
N SER A 201 -2.61 -11.54 23.77
CA SER A 201 -1.42 -11.62 22.91
C SER A 201 -1.90 -12.10 21.55
N CYS A 202 -1.57 -11.38 20.47
CA CYS A 202 -1.92 -11.78 19.13
C CYS A 202 -1.25 -13.13 18.85
N LYS A 203 -1.96 -14.22 19.16
CA LYS A 203 -1.43 -15.57 19.17
C LYS A 203 -1.11 -15.94 17.73
N LYS A 204 0.19 -16.06 17.46
CA LYS A 204 0.74 -16.69 16.25
C LYS A 204 -0.04 -17.99 15.98
N LYS A 205 -0.76 -18.04 14.86
CA LYS A 205 -1.23 -19.28 14.25
C LYS A 205 -0.26 -19.65 13.13
#